data_AF-A0A1Y6F1Y8-F1
#
_entry.id   AF-A0A1Y6F1Y8-F1
#
_cell.length_a   1.000
_cell.length_b   1.000
_cell.length_c   1.000
_cell.angle_alpha   90.00
_cell.angle_beta   90.00
_cell.angle_gamma   90.00
#
_symmetry.space_group_name_H-M   'P 1'
#
loop_
_entity.id
_entity.type
_entity.pdbx_description
1 polymer ?
#
loop_
_entity_poly.entity_id
_entity_poly.type
_entity_poly.pdbx_seq_one_letter_code
_entity_poly.pdbx_strand_id
1 'polypeptide(L)'
;MMKMTIQRLDWFLLLPASAGILMIAEIDPPREVLVEVGPWLKGAVLVGLTALFSLLVAAGSAIDRRCTEEYLFQILANAALVSMATTMLVHLAWIIAKKTLGLPELDSDNIVGILTLGWVISYYWFRLRGIAK
;
A
#
# COMPACT_ATOMS: atom_id res chain seq x y z
N MET A 1 -25.84 -12.14 8.29
CA MET A 1 -25.36 -11.17 7.29
C MET A 1 -25.30 -9.79 7.97
N MET A 2 -24.13 -9.39 8.47
CA MET A 2 -23.97 -8.13 9.20
C MET A 2 -23.98 -6.96 8.20
N LYS A 3 -24.85 -5.97 8.40
CA LYS A 3 -24.90 -4.77 7.54
C LYS A 3 -23.59 -4.01 7.68
N MET A 4 -22.89 -3.76 6.57
CA MET A 4 -21.81 -2.78 6.51
C MET A 4 -22.38 -1.41 6.90
N THR A 5 -22.16 -0.99 8.13
CA THR A 5 -22.33 0.40 8.49
C THR A 5 -21.08 1.14 8.01
N ILE A 6 -21.27 2.04 7.04
CA ILE A 6 -20.20 2.92 6.59
C ILE A 6 -19.87 3.83 7.77
N GLN A 7 -18.63 3.78 8.24
CA GLN A 7 -18.18 4.58 9.38
C GLN A 7 -17.49 5.83 8.86
N ARG A 8 -17.44 6.90 9.68
CA ARG A 8 -16.74 8.16 9.35
C ARG A 8 -15.27 7.91 8.95
N LEU A 9 -14.64 6.89 9.54
CA LEU A 9 -13.27 6.51 9.22
C LEU A 9 -13.11 5.96 7.80
N ASP A 10 -14.10 5.24 7.24
CA ASP A 10 -14.02 4.75 5.86
C ASP A 10 -13.97 5.90 4.86
N TRP A 11 -14.80 6.92 5.08
CA TRP A 11 -14.82 8.12 4.26
C TRP A 11 -13.51 8.90 4.39
N PHE A 12 -13.00 9.00 5.63
CA PHE A 12 -11.72 9.64 5.88
C PHE A 12 -10.58 8.95 5.12
N LEU A 13 -10.57 7.62 5.04
CA LEU A 13 -9.48 6.85 4.41
C LEU A 13 -9.47 6.90 2.87
N LEU A 14 -10.53 7.37 2.22
CA LEU A 14 -10.51 7.65 0.78
C LEU A 14 -9.53 8.76 0.42
N LEU A 15 -9.39 9.77 1.29
CA LEU A 15 -8.46 10.88 1.12
C LEU A 15 -6.99 10.40 1.07
N PRO A 16 -6.45 9.71 2.08
CA PRO A 16 -5.09 9.19 2.03
C PRO A 16 -4.91 8.10 0.96
N ALA A 17 -5.94 7.32 0.60
CA ALA A 17 -5.85 6.41 -0.54
C ALA A 17 -5.60 7.17 -1.85
N SER A 18 -6.39 8.20 -2.12
CA SER A 18 -6.25 9.03 -3.32
C SER A 18 -4.92 9.79 -3.34
N ALA A 19 -4.51 10.36 -2.20
CA ALA A 19 -3.21 11.01 -2.06
C ALA A 19 -2.06 10.03 -2.30
N GLY A 20 -2.12 8.82 -1.73
CA GLY A 20 -1.10 7.79 -1.93
C GLY A 20 -0.95 7.38 -3.40
N ILE A 21 -2.07 7.25 -4.13
CA ILE A 21 -2.04 6.99 -5.58
C ILE A 21 -1.39 8.15 -6.34
N LEU A 22 -1.75 9.39 -6.01
CA LEU A 22 -1.19 10.58 -6.67
C LEU A 22 0.31 10.72 -6.42
N MET A 23 0.77 10.53 -5.18
CA MET A 23 2.20 10.59 -4.83
C MET A 23 3.02 9.46 -5.48
N ILE A 24 2.40 8.31 -5.76
CA ILE A 24 3.04 7.23 -6.53
C ILE A 24 3.10 7.57 -8.04
N ALA A 25 2.09 8.29 -8.55
CA ALA A 25 1.96 8.65 -9.95
C ALA A 25 2.69 9.96 -10.32
N GLU A 26 3.26 10.66 -9.34
CA GLU A 26 3.96 11.92 -9.57
C GLU A 26 5.10 11.76 -10.59
N ILE A 27 5.13 12.70 -11.51
CA ILE A 27 6.01 12.70 -12.68
C ILE A 27 7.28 13.45 -12.29
N ASP A 28 8.31 12.72 -11.87
CA ASP A 28 9.63 13.30 -11.76
C ASP A 28 10.14 13.74 -13.15
N PRO A 29 10.64 14.98 -13.32
CA PRO A 29 11.33 15.37 -14.53
C PRO A 29 12.60 14.52 -14.69
N PRO A 30 12.92 14.05 -15.91
CA PRO A 30 13.93 13.01 -16.11
C PRO A 30 15.33 13.48 -15.68
N ARG A 31 15.81 12.93 -14.55
CA ARG A 31 17.24 12.92 -14.21
C ARG A 31 17.86 11.72 -14.91
N GLU A 32 18.61 11.98 -15.98
CA GLU A 32 19.49 11.04 -16.69
C GLU A 32 19.11 9.55 -16.55
N VAL A 33 18.00 9.15 -17.16
CA VAL A 33 17.51 7.77 -17.12
C VAL A 33 17.91 7.05 -18.41
N LEU A 34 18.46 5.84 -18.30
CA LEU A 34 18.84 5.00 -19.46
C LEU A 34 17.63 4.38 -20.18
N VAL A 35 16.50 4.25 -19.48
CA VAL A 35 15.23 3.72 -20.01
C VAL A 35 14.09 4.66 -19.59
N GLU A 36 13.48 5.32 -20.55
CA GLU A 36 12.37 6.24 -20.32
C GLU A 36 11.08 5.43 -20.08
N VAL A 37 10.79 5.13 -18.81
CA VAL A 37 9.52 4.51 -18.43
C VAL A 37 8.48 5.61 -18.26
N GLY A 38 7.41 5.54 -19.05
CA GLY A 38 6.30 6.49 -18.98
C GLY A 38 5.79 6.65 -17.53
N PRO A 39 5.53 7.87 -17.05
CA PRO A 39 5.18 8.11 -15.64
C PRO A 39 3.92 7.34 -15.19
N TRP A 40 2.95 7.22 -16.10
CA TRP A 40 1.74 6.43 -15.88
C TRP A 40 2.02 4.93 -15.73
N LEU A 41 3.00 4.40 -16.46
CA LEU A 41 3.40 3.00 -16.34
C LEU A 41 4.14 2.74 -15.02
N LYS A 42 5.05 3.64 -14.62
CA LYS A 42 5.68 3.62 -13.29
C LYS A 42 4.62 3.61 -12.19
N GLY A 43 3.68 4.55 -12.25
CA GLY A 43 2.60 4.66 -11.27
C GLY A 43 1.73 3.40 -11.21
N ALA A 44 1.30 2.88 -12.36
CA ALA A 44 0.50 1.65 -12.41
C ALA A 44 1.23 0.43 -11.83
N VAL A 45 2.52 0.27 -12.13
CA VAL A 45 3.34 -0.82 -11.58
C VAL A 45 3.50 -0.67 -10.07
N LEU A 46 3.80 0.52 -9.56
CA LEU A 46 3.98 0.76 -8.14
C LEU A 46 2.69 0.59 -7.34
N VAL A 47 1.55 1.09 -7.85
CA VAL A 47 0.23 0.85 -7.24
C VAL A 47 -0.08 -0.64 -7.23
N GLY A 48 0.17 -1.34 -8.34
CA GLY A 48 -0.02 -2.78 -8.46
C GLY A 48 0.82 -3.59 -7.48
N LEU A 49 2.12 -3.28 -7.37
CA LEU A 49 3.04 -3.91 -6.42
C LEU A 49 2.64 -3.63 -4.96
N THR A 50 2.23 -2.40 -4.67
CA THR A 50 1.76 -2.01 -3.33
C THR A 50 0.53 -2.82 -2.94
N ALA A 51 -0.47 -2.90 -3.82
CA ALA A 51 -1.66 -3.70 -3.59
C ALA A 51 -1.33 -5.19 -3.42
N LEU A 52 -0.50 -5.74 -4.30
CA LEU A 52 -0.09 -7.15 -4.24
C LEU A 52 0.61 -7.48 -2.91
N PHE A 53 1.64 -6.74 -2.53
CA PHE A 53 2.40 -7.02 -1.32
C PHE A 53 1.60 -6.71 -0.05
N SER A 54 0.77 -5.66 -0.03
CA SER A 54 -0.13 -5.40 1.09
C SER A 54 -1.10 -6.56 1.30
N LEU A 55 -1.71 -7.08 0.25
CA LEU A 55 -2.63 -8.22 0.38
C LEU A 55 -1.91 -9.50 0.83
N LEU A 56 -0.70 -9.78 0.32
CA LEU A 56 0.09 -10.94 0.72
C LEU A 56 0.49 -10.87 2.20
N VAL A 57 1.02 -9.73 2.65
CA VAL A 57 1.45 -9.55 4.04
C VAL A 57 0.24 -9.48 4.98
N ALA A 58 -0.86 -8.83 4.58
CA ALA A 58 -2.10 -8.82 5.34
C ALA A 58 -2.73 -10.23 5.46
N ALA A 59 -2.62 -11.06 4.42
CA ALA A 59 -3.08 -12.45 4.46
C ALA A 59 -2.20 -13.31 5.38
N GLY A 60 -0.87 -13.15 5.33
CA GLY A 60 0.07 -13.85 6.22
C GLY A 60 -0.14 -13.49 7.69
N SER A 61 -0.22 -12.20 8.00
CA SER A 61 -0.45 -11.70 9.37
C SER A 61 -1.84 -12.02 9.93
N ALA A 62 -2.81 -12.34 9.07
CA ALA A 62 -4.14 -12.77 9.51
C ALA A 62 -4.15 -14.19 10.10
N ILE A 63 -3.13 -15.03 9.83
CA ILE A 63 -3.02 -16.39 10.38
C ILE A 63 -2.81 -16.35 11.90
N ASP A 64 -2.10 -15.35 12.40
CA ASP A 64 -1.77 -15.20 13.82
C ASP A 64 -2.90 -14.56 14.65
N ARG A 65 -3.94 -14.00 14.01
CA ARG A 65 -5.02 -13.27 14.68
C ARG A 65 -6.24 -14.18 14.94
N ARG A 66 -6.18 -14.99 16.01
CA ARG A 66 -7.34 -15.81 16.42
C ARG A 66 -8.30 -15.13 17.42
N CYS A 67 -7.85 -14.28 18.35
CA CYS A 67 -8.75 -13.67 19.34
C CYS A 67 -8.20 -12.33 19.84
N THR A 68 -8.88 -11.20 19.64
CA THR A 68 -8.81 -9.99 20.49
C THR A 68 -9.83 -8.95 20.03
N GLU A 69 -10.59 -8.40 20.98
CA GLU A 69 -11.83 -7.62 20.76
C GLU A 69 -11.65 -6.09 20.70
N GLU A 70 -10.43 -5.54 20.66
CA GLU A 70 -10.22 -4.11 20.44
C GLU A 70 -10.20 -3.77 18.94
N TYR A 71 -11.39 -3.82 18.33
CA TYR A 71 -11.54 -3.98 16.88
C TYR A 71 -10.87 -2.89 16.04
N LEU A 72 -11.02 -1.60 16.36
CA LEU A 72 -10.65 -0.54 15.40
C LEU A 72 -9.18 -0.11 15.52
N PHE A 73 -8.71 0.14 16.74
CA PHE A 73 -7.33 0.58 16.98
C PHE A 73 -6.32 -0.50 16.61
N GLN A 74 -6.60 -1.75 16.96
CA GLN A 74 -5.76 -2.89 16.60
C GLN A 74 -5.79 -3.17 15.09
N ILE A 75 -6.90 -2.89 14.38
CA ILE A 75 -6.93 -2.95 12.91
C ILE A 75 -6.00 -1.88 12.32
N LEU A 76 -6.08 -0.64 12.80
CA LEU A 76 -5.24 0.47 12.30
C LEU A 76 -3.75 0.24 12.57
N ALA A 77 -3.40 -0.21 13.77
CA ALA A 77 -2.03 -0.51 14.15
C ALA A 77 -1.46 -1.67 13.31
N ASN A 78 -2.23 -2.73 13.10
CA ASN A 78 -1.78 -3.85 12.28
C ASN A 78 -1.70 -3.48 10.80
N ALA A 79 -2.63 -2.66 10.32
CA ALA A 79 -2.52 -2.11 8.97
C ALA A 79 -1.22 -1.31 8.81
N ALA A 80 -0.77 -0.57 9.83
CA ALA A 80 0.47 0.18 9.78
C ALA A 80 1.69 -0.75 9.71
N LEU A 81 1.72 -1.81 10.51
CA LEU A 81 2.77 -2.83 10.46
C LEU A 81 2.84 -3.52 9.09
N VAL A 82 1.68 -3.90 8.53
CA VAL A 82 1.60 -4.47 7.18
C VAL A 82 2.10 -3.48 6.13
N SER A 83 1.77 -2.20 6.28
CA SER A 83 2.24 -1.17 5.35
C SER A 83 3.74 -0.97 5.40
N MET A 84 4.35 -0.97 6.59
CA MET A 84 5.80 -0.90 6.74
C MET A 84 6.50 -2.08 6.02
N ALA A 85 6.00 -3.30 6.22
CA ALA A 85 6.51 -4.48 5.54
C ALA A 85 6.27 -4.43 4.02
N THR A 86 5.10 -3.96 3.58
CA THR A 86 4.78 -3.72 2.16
C THR A 86 5.80 -2.78 1.54
N THR A 87 6.07 -1.65 2.21
CA THR A 87 7.01 -0.62 1.75
C THR A 87 8.40 -1.21 1.56
N MET A 88 8.87 -2.02 2.51
CA MET A 88 10.15 -2.73 2.39
C MET A 88 10.18 -3.68 1.17
N LEU A 89 9.11 -4.43 0.92
CA LEU A 89 9.02 -5.37 -0.21
C LEU A 89 8.93 -4.66 -1.56
N VAL A 90 8.13 -3.61 -1.67
CA VAL A 90 8.05 -2.78 -2.88
C VAL A 90 9.41 -2.15 -3.16
N HIS A 91 10.07 -1.61 -2.14
CA HIS A 91 11.39 -0.99 -2.29
C HIS A 91 12.45 -2.03 -2.71
N LEU A 92 12.43 -3.23 -2.13
CA LEU A 92 13.31 -4.33 -2.53
C LEU A 92 13.08 -4.74 -4.00
N ALA A 93 11.83 -4.90 -4.42
CA ALA A 93 11.48 -5.22 -5.80
C ALA A 93 11.95 -4.12 -6.76
N TRP A 94 11.79 -2.85 -6.36
CA TRP A 94 12.24 -1.71 -7.16
C TRP A 94 13.76 -1.61 -7.25
N ILE A 95 14.51 -1.90 -6.18
CA ILE A 95 15.97 -1.95 -6.21
C ILE A 95 16.46 -3.01 -7.20
N ILE A 96 15.82 -4.19 -7.21
CA ILE A 96 16.14 -5.25 -8.18
C ILE A 96 15.89 -4.74 -9.60
N ALA A 97 14.72 -4.14 -9.85
CA ALA A 97 14.37 -3.61 -11.16
C ALA A 97 15.27 -2.43 -11.61
N LYS A 98 15.70 -1.56 -10.68
CA LYS A 98 16.72 -0.52 -10.94
C LYS A 98 18.04 -1.16 -11.41
N LYS A 99 18.49 -2.23 -10.75
CA LYS A 99 19.74 -2.93 -11.11
C LYS A 99 19.66 -3.71 -12.42
N THR A 100 18.51 -4.30 -12.75
CA THR A 100 18.36 -5.18 -13.93
C THR A 100 17.84 -4.45 -15.17
N LEU A 101 17.00 -3.44 -15.01
CA LEU A 101 16.31 -2.72 -16.09
C LEU A 101 16.71 -1.24 -16.19
N GLY A 102 17.55 -0.73 -15.28
CA GLY A 102 17.97 0.67 -15.30
C GLY A 102 16.86 1.67 -14.94
N LEU A 103 15.88 1.25 -14.13
CA LEU A 103 14.77 2.10 -13.69
C LEU A 103 15.24 3.30 -12.85
N PRO A 104 14.49 4.42 -12.86
CA PRO A 104 14.77 5.56 -12.00
C PRO A 104 14.63 5.21 -10.52
N GLU A 105 15.28 6.01 -9.67
CA GLU A 105 15.14 5.92 -8.22
C GLU A 105 13.73 6.33 -7.77
N LEU A 106 13.28 5.78 -6.64
CA LEU A 106 12.06 6.26 -6.00
C LEU A 106 12.41 7.51 -5.20
N ASP A 107 11.61 8.56 -5.38
CA ASP A 107 11.68 9.76 -4.56
C ASP A 107 11.04 9.50 -3.18
N SER A 108 11.06 10.53 -2.33
CA SER A 108 10.44 10.45 -1.00
C SER A 108 8.91 10.37 -1.09
N ASP A 109 8.31 11.00 -2.10
CA ASP A 109 6.86 11.07 -2.27
C ASP A 109 6.28 9.70 -2.66
N ASN A 110 6.95 8.96 -3.54
CA ASN A 110 6.63 7.58 -3.88
C ASN A 110 6.68 6.69 -2.65
N ILE A 111 7.70 6.82 -1.80
CA ILE A 111 7.83 6.03 -0.56
C ILE A 111 6.68 6.32 0.39
N VAL A 112 6.35 7.60 0.61
CA VAL A 112 5.22 8.02 1.45
C VAL A 112 3.90 7.56 0.84
N GLY A 113 3.77 7.61 -0.48
CA GLY A 113 2.60 7.15 -1.22
C GLY A 113 2.37 5.64 -1.07
N ILE A 114 3.43 4.83 -1.20
CA ILE A 114 3.40 3.38 -0.98
C ILE A 114 2.98 3.07 0.45
N LEU A 115 3.59 3.74 1.44
CA LEU A 115 3.26 3.56 2.85
C LEU A 115 1.80 3.94 3.15
N THR A 116 1.32 5.05 2.60
CA THR A 116 -0.04 5.53 2.83
C THR A 116 -1.06 4.60 2.17
N LEU A 117 -0.82 4.23 0.92
CA LEU A 117 -1.70 3.35 0.17
C LEU A 117 -1.74 1.93 0.76
N GLY A 118 -0.58 1.37 1.12
CA GLY A 118 -0.49 0.05 1.74
C GLY A 118 -1.20 -0.02 3.09
N TRP A 119 -1.18 1.07 3.86
CA TRP A 119 -1.91 1.20 5.11
C TRP A 119 -3.43 1.13 4.88
N VAL A 120 -3.94 1.92 3.92
CA VAL A 120 -5.37 1.94 3.61
C VAL A 120 -5.86 0.59 3.04
N ILE A 121 -5.09 -0.03 2.15
CA ILE A 121 -5.44 -1.34 1.58
C ILE A 121 -5.53 -2.39 2.69
N SER A 122 -4.56 -2.40 3.60
CA SER A 122 -4.50 -3.35 4.71
C SER A 122 -5.62 -3.13 5.73
N TYR A 123 -5.99 -1.86 5.97
CA TYR A 123 -7.16 -1.52 6.77
C TYR A 123 -8.44 -2.13 6.18
N TYR A 124 -8.71 -1.90 4.89
CA TYR A 124 -9.92 -2.45 4.25
C TYR A 124 -9.90 -3.97 4.21
N TRP A 125 -8.74 -4.60 3.98
CA TRP A 125 -8.60 -6.06 4.05
C TRP A 125 -9.00 -6.61 5.42
N PHE A 126 -8.44 -6.07 6.51
CA PHE A 126 -8.76 -6.52 7.86
C PHE A 126 -10.20 -6.23 8.23
N ARG A 127 -10.75 -5.08 7.80
CA ARG A 127 -12.15 -4.73 8.01
C ARG A 127 -13.09 -5.72 7.32
N LEU A 128 -12.87 -6.03 6.04
CA LEU A 128 -13.69 -6.97 5.28
C LEU A 128 -13.64 -8.39 5.87
N ARG A 129 -12.47 -8.86 6.31
CA ARG A 129 -12.33 -10.17 6.96
C ARG A 129 -12.92 -10.23 8.37
N GLY A 130 -12.80 -9.16 9.15
CA GLY A 130 -13.40 -9.09 10.48
C GLY A 130 -14.93 -9.17 10.44
N ILE A 131 -15.55 -8.74 9.34
CA ILE A 131 -17.01 -8.82 9.12
C ILE A 131 -17.46 -10.23 8.68
N ALA A 132 -16.55 -11.04 8.10
CA ALA A 132 -16.86 -12.36 7.56
C ALA A 132 -16.79 -13.50 8.61
N LYS A 133 -16.35 -13.21 9.84
CA LYS A 133 -16.43 -14.10 11.01
C LYS A 133 -17.61 -13.70 11.88
#